data_AF-A0A497MTG3-F1
#
_entry.id   AF-A0A497MTG3-F1
#
_cell.length_a   1.000
_cell.length_b   1.000
_cell.length_c   1.000
_cell.angle_alpha   90.00
_cell.angle_beta   90.00
_cell.angle_gamma   90.00
#
_symmetry.space_group_name_H-M   'P 1'
#
loop_
_entity.id
_entity.type
_entity.pdbx_description
1 polymer ?
#
loop_
_entity_poly.entity_id
_entity_poly.type
_entity_poly.pdbx_seq_one_letter_code
_entity_poly.pdbx_strand_id
1 'polypeptide(L)'
;MPYDVTPERFVDLLAEHPQALFLNDEFGHFLSRSSSRRQSYMTGFLQMMTHITDCPLRYSRSLVGREVVVEKPYLTALLGLTPEVLLGTSSLLDVLQGFLPRFLIVTGSIEDMPNRPLRPLRGITSHRTDILRQALARIYKRYQGFSYATGGCNEAPISRDALSTLNAYRKRADRRIRREPPEMRPFHQRWAYHILKLATVRMADHLGGGISDEDMRWATEQYELYVKEARKIIEKYILAEVRGRDTVRVERVKQYIQECGEVSRRDLARHFHLRVDEMNKILATLEEAGVIETSWNQPPGRGRPSCVIKYTGGEEE
;
A
#
# COMPACT_ATOMS: atom_id res chain seq x y z
N MET A 1 -1.08 4.59 -17.88
CA MET A 1 -2.50 4.16 -17.91
C MET A 1 -3.39 5.28 -17.39
N PRO A 2 -4.69 5.31 -17.74
CA PRO A 2 -5.65 6.24 -17.15
C PRO A 2 -5.74 6.07 -15.63
N TYR A 3 -6.10 7.16 -14.95
CA TYR A 3 -6.18 7.23 -13.49
C TYR A 3 -7.35 6.41 -12.92
N ASP A 4 -8.54 6.57 -13.53
CA ASP A 4 -9.73 5.79 -13.25
C ASP A 4 -9.94 4.76 -14.37
N VAL A 5 -9.86 3.47 -14.04
CA VAL A 5 -10.03 2.41 -15.02
C VAL A 5 -10.77 1.22 -14.41
N THR A 6 -11.68 0.60 -15.16
CA THR A 6 -12.31 -0.64 -14.68
C THR A 6 -11.35 -1.82 -14.87
N PRO A 7 -11.48 -2.91 -14.10
CA PRO A 7 -10.75 -4.16 -14.32
C PRO A 7 -10.73 -4.64 -15.78
N GLU A 8 -11.82 -4.52 -16.53
CA GLU A 8 -11.87 -4.96 -17.93
C GLU A 8 -11.06 -4.02 -18.82
N ARG A 9 -11.25 -2.70 -18.65
CA ARG A 9 -10.48 -1.71 -19.42
C ARG A 9 -9.00 -1.75 -19.05
N PHE A 10 -8.66 -2.12 -17.82
CA PHE A 10 -7.28 -2.36 -17.39
C PHE A 10 -6.62 -3.46 -18.21
N VAL A 11 -7.30 -4.60 -18.39
CA VAL A 11 -6.78 -5.72 -19.19
C VAL A 11 -6.68 -5.35 -20.67
N ASP A 12 -7.67 -4.64 -21.21
CA ASP A 12 -7.59 -4.15 -22.60
C ASP A 12 -6.37 -3.25 -22.81
N LEU A 13 -6.15 -2.30 -21.92
CA LEU A 13 -5.01 -1.40 -22.00
C LEU A 13 -3.68 -2.13 -21.85
N LEU A 14 -3.64 -3.19 -21.04
CA LEU A 14 -2.46 -4.05 -20.97
C LEU A 14 -2.27 -4.88 -22.24
N ALA A 15 -3.33 -5.33 -22.89
CA ALA A 15 -3.22 -6.02 -24.17
C ALA A 15 -2.69 -5.09 -25.27
N GLU A 16 -3.15 -3.83 -25.28
CA GLU A 16 -2.66 -2.77 -26.18
C GLU A 16 -1.22 -2.35 -25.82
N HIS A 17 -0.91 -2.27 -24.53
CA HIS A 17 0.37 -1.80 -23.99
C HIS A 17 0.85 -2.70 -22.84
N PRO A 18 1.50 -3.84 -23.14
CA PRO A 18 1.92 -4.80 -22.11
C PRO A 18 2.97 -4.24 -21.15
N GLN A 19 3.74 -3.23 -21.59
CA GLN A 19 4.74 -2.51 -20.80
C GLN A 19 4.16 -1.16 -20.39
N ALA A 20 3.55 -1.09 -19.21
CA ALA A 20 2.80 0.07 -18.78
C ALA A 20 3.15 0.53 -17.37
N LEU A 21 3.12 1.85 -17.18
CA LEU A 21 3.09 2.49 -15.88
C LEU A 21 1.64 2.72 -15.46
N PHE A 22 1.27 2.14 -14.32
CA PHE A 22 0.03 2.41 -13.62
C PHE A 22 0.31 3.28 -12.40
N LEU A 23 -0.12 4.54 -12.47
CA LEU A 23 0.02 5.53 -11.40
C LEU A 23 -1.36 5.81 -10.84
N ASN A 24 -1.52 5.65 -9.53
CA ASN A 24 -2.76 5.97 -8.82
C ASN A 24 -2.44 6.43 -7.40
N ASP A 25 -2.54 7.72 -7.10
CA ASP A 25 -2.26 8.30 -5.77
C ASP A 25 -3.42 8.15 -4.77
N GLU A 26 -4.57 7.63 -5.22
CA GLU A 26 -5.76 7.36 -4.42
C GLU A 26 -6.24 5.91 -4.58
N PHE A 27 -5.29 4.96 -4.52
CA PHE A 27 -5.59 3.54 -4.71
C PHE A 27 -6.59 3.02 -3.66
N GLY A 28 -6.68 3.69 -2.51
CA GLY A 28 -7.71 3.45 -1.51
C GLY A 28 -9.15 3.65 -2.02
N HIS A 29 -9.40 4.61 -2.92
CA HIS A 29 -10.71 4.78 -3.56
C HIS A 29 -11.01 3.63 -4.53
N PHE A 30 -9.99 3.15 -5.21
CA PHE A 30 -10.08 1.96 -6.04
C PHE A 30 -10.46 0.72 -5.20
N LEU A 31 -9.83 0.56 -4.03
CA LEU A 31 -10.13 -0.54 -3.10
C LEU A 31 -11.50 -0.38 -2.38
N SER A 32 -11.96 0.86 -2.11
CA SER A 32 -13.16 1.18 -1.32
C SER A 32 -14.47 1.35 -2.10
N ARG A 33 -14.45 1.48 -3.45
CA ARG A 33 -15.66 1.47 -4.32
C ARG A 33 -16.44 0.13 -4.32
N SER A 34 -16.32 -0.63 -3.22
CA SER A 34 -16.58 -2.05 -2.99
C SER A 34 -17.62 -2.29 -1.90
N SER A 35 -18.63 -1.42 -1.79
CA SER A 35 -19.75 -1.62 -0.85
C SER A 35 -20.61 -2.83 -1.25
N SER A 36 -20.51 -3.89 -0.44
CA SER A 36 -21.41 -5.05 -0.22
C SER A 36 -21.88 -5.94 -1.39
N ARG A 37 -21.90 -5.53 -2.66
CA ARG A 37 -22.23 -6.42 -3.81
C ARG A 37 -21.05 -6.72 -4.76
N ARG A 38 -19.90 -6.06 -4.56
CA ARG A 38 -18.72 -6.13 -5.47
C ARG A 38 -17.42 -6.60 -4.79
N GLN A 39 -17.51 -7.19 -3.60
CA GLN A 39 -16.33 -7.71 -2.90
C GLN A 39 -15.63 -8.79 -3.75
N SER A 40 -16.40 -9.70 -4.36
CA SER A 40 -15.89 -10.71 -5.31
C SER A 40 -15.22 -10.11 -6.55
N TYR A 41 -15.76 -8.99 -7.04
CA TYR A 41 -15.24 -8.30 -8.22
C TYR A 41 -13.86 -7.68 -7.96
N MET A 42 -13.67 -7.08 -6.79
CA MET A 42 -12.36 -6.55 -6.38
C MET A 42 -11.37 -7.65 -6.02
N THR A 43 -11.81 -8.74 -5.40
CA THR A 43 -10.97 -9.93 -5.21
C THR A 43 -10.42 -10.43 -6.55
N GLY A 44 -11.27 -10.50 -7.60
CA GLY A 44 -10.82 -10.88 -8.94
C GLY A 44 -9.81 -9.91 -9.55
N PHE A 45 -9.94 -8.61 -9.30
CA PHE A 45 -8.96 -7.61 -9.73
C PHE A 45 -7.63 -7.73 -8.97
N LEU A 46 -7.65 -7.91 -7.66
CA LEU A 46 -6.42 -8.09 -6.86
C LEU A 46 -5.70 -9.38 -7.25
N GLN A 47 -6.42 -10.47 -7.52
CA GLN A 47 -5.86 -11.71 -8.04
C GLN A 47 -5.24 -11.52 -9.43
N MET A 48 -5.90 -10.79 -10.31
CA MET A 48 -5.35 -10.42 -11.60
C MET A 48 -4.07 -9.59 -11.46
N MET A 49 -4.07 -8.54 -10.65
CA MET A 49 -2.88 -7.72 -10.37
C MET A 49 -1.75 -8.56 -9.79
N THR A 50 -2.08 -9.46 -8.87
CA THR A 50 -1.15 -10.43 -8.26
C THR A 50 -0.48 -11.30 -9.32
N HIS A 51 -1.25 -11.79 -10.29
CA HIS A 51 -0.73 -12.60 -11.39
C HIS A 51 0.12 -11.77 -12.37
N ILE A 52 -0.38 -10.61 -12.80
CA ILE A 52 0.28 -9.74 -13.78
C ILE A 52 1.60 -9.17 -13.26
N THR A 53 1.68 -8.84 -11.97
CA THR A 53 2.90 -8.29 -11.34
C THR A 53 4.03 -9.31 -11.16
N ASP A 54 3.74 -10.61 -11.31
CA ASP A 54 4.77 -11.65 -11.41
C ASP A 54 5.31 -11.80 -12.86
N CYS A 55 4.85 -10.97 -13.79
CA CYS A 55 5.30 -10.92 -15.19
C CYS A 55 5.23 -12.29 -15.91
N PRO A 56 4.04 -12.92 -16.00
CA PRO A 56 3.89 -14.18 -16.73
C PRO A 56 4.24 -13.99 -18.21
N LEU A 57 4.61 -15.07 -18.89
CA LEU A 57 4.86 -15.02 -20.33
C LEU A 57 3.59 -14.67 -21.12
N ARG A 58 2.44 -15.11 -20.62
CA ARG A 58 1.13 -14.89 -21.24
C ARG A 58 0.07 -14.85 -20.16
N TYR A 59 -0.85 -13.90 -20.25
CA TYR A 59 -2.04 -13.80 -19.40
C TYR A 59 -3.27 -13.76 -20.29
N SER A 60 -4.23 -14.66 -20.10
CA SER A 60 -5.52 -14.64 -20.80
C SER A 60 -6.66 -14.50 -19.82
N ARG A 61 -7.69 -13.75 -20.25
CA ARG A 61 -8.93 -13.58 -19.51
C ARG A 61 -10.12 -13.59 -20.44
N SER A 62 -11.07 -14.48 -20.18
CA SER A 62 -12.36 -14.47 -20.84
C SER A 62 -13.22 -13.35 -20.26
N LEU A 63 -13.62 -12.41 -21.11
CA LEU A 63 -14.62 -11.39 -20.84
C LEU A 63 -15.91 -11.75 -21.55
N VAL A 64 -17.01 -11.10 -21.18
CA VAL A 64 -18.29 -11.31 -21.87
C VAL A 64 -18.13 -10.93 -23.35
N GLY A 65 -18.28 -11.92 -24.24
CA GLY A 65 -18.23 -11.74 -25.68
C GLY A 65 -16.83 -11.67 -26.31
N ARG A 66 -15.74 -11.78 -25.54
CA ARG A 66 -14.37 -11.87 -26.11
C ARG A 66 -13.35 -12.45 -25.14
N GLU A 67 -12.29 -13.02 -25.69
CA GLU A 67 -11.07 -13.33 -24.95
C GLU A 67 -10.07 -12.19 -25.11
N VAL A 68 -9.45 -11.76 -24.02
CA VAL A 68 -8.33 -10.80 -24.05
C VAL A 68 -7.06 -11.53 -23.65
N VAL A 69 -6.05 -11.41 -24.49
CA VAL A 69 -4.73 -12.02 -24.28
C VAL A 69 -3.69 -10.91 -24.16
N VAL A 70 -2.94 -10.93 -23.08
CA VAL A 70 -1.81 -10.03 -22.83
C VAL A 70 -0.53 -10.86 -22.93
N GLU A 71 0.27 -10.58 -23.95
CA GLU A 71 1.57 -11.22 -24.15
C GLU A 71 2.66 -10.47 -23.38
N LYS A 72 3.43 -11.20 -22.58
CA LYS A 72 4.54 -10.69 -21.76
C LYS A 72 4.21 -9.39 -20.99
N PRO A 73 3.17 -9.38 -20.13
CA PRO A 73 2.87 -8.22 -19.30
C PRO A 73 4.05 -7.84 -18.40
N TYR A 74 4.41 -6.56 -18.42
CA TYR A 74 5.35 -5.91 -17.50
C TYR A 74 4.71 -4.64 -16.96
N LEU A 75 3.93 -4.81 -15.90
CA LEU A 75 3.28 -3.70 -15.20
C LEU A 75 4.22 -3.11 -14.15
N THR A 76 4.50 -1.81 -14.26
CA THR A 76 5.07 -1.01 -13.16
C THR A 76 3.92 -0.26 -12.49
N ALA A 77 3.74 -0.44 -11.19
CA ALA A 77 2.67 0.19 -10.44
C ALA A 77 3.23 1.12 -9.34
N LEU A 78 2.77 2.37 -9.33
CA LEU A 78 3.04 3.35 -8.30
C LEU A 78 1.71 3.74 -7.67
N LEU A 79 1.49 3.27 -6.44
CA LEU A 79 0.21 3.33 -5.76
C LEU A 79 0.35 4.17 -4.49
N GLY A 80 -0.53 5.16 -4.33
CA GLY A 80 -0.66 6.00 -3.14
C GLY A 80 -1.94 5.66 -2.39
N LEU A 81 -1.82 5.53 -1.08
CA LEU A 81 -2.92 5.42 -0.13
C LEU A 81 -2.41 5.59 1.29
N THR A 82 -3.26 6.04 2.20
CA THR A 82 -2.90 6.13 3.62
C THR A 82 -2.96 4.76 4.29
N PRO A 83 -2.16 4.52 5.35
CA PRO A 83 -2.24 3.29 6.13
C PRO A 83 -3.66 3.00 6.64
N GLU A 84 -4.40 4.04 7.02
CA GLU A 84 -5.75 3.94 7.56
C GLU A 84 -6.73 3.43 6.50
N VAL A 85 -6.61 3.92 5.26
CA VAL A 85 -7.46 3.47 4.16
C VAL A 85 -7.08 2.05 3.74
N LEU A 86 -5.79 1.72 3.71
CA LEU A 86 -5.33 0.36 3.43
C LEU A 86 -5.93 -0.66 4.43
N LEU A 87 -5.85 -0.38 5.74
CA LEU A 87 -6.42 -1.22 6.80
C LEU A 87 -7.95 -1.29 6.74
N GLY A 88 -8.62 -0.23 6.28
CA GLY A 88 -10.08 -0.20 6.15
C GLY A 88 -10.61 -0.90 4.90
N THR A 89 -9.80 -1.06 3.87
CA THR A 89 -10.22 -1.53 2.53
C THR A 89 -9.65 -2.89 2.13
N SER A 90 -8.61 -3.34 2.81
CA SER A 90 -8.05 -4.67 2.63
C SER A 90 -7.94 -5.41 3.96
N SER A 91 -7.58 -6.68 3.89
CA SER A 91 -7.58 -7.63 4.99
C SER A 91 -6.22 -8.31 5.12
N LEU A 92 -5.96 -8.96 6.24
CA LEU A 92 -4.75 -9.77 6.39
C LEU A 92 -4.71 -10.91 5.34
N LEU A 93 -5.87 -11.36 4.87
CA LEU A 93 -5.97 -12.34 3.80
C LEU A 93 -5.30 -11.85 2.51
N ASP A 94 -5.36 -10.54 2.19
CA ASP A 94 -4.71 -9.97 1.01
C ASP A 94 -3.17 -9.98 1.12
N VAL A 95 -2.66 -9.92 2.36
CA VAL A 95 -1.24 -10.16 2.66
C VAL A 95 -0.89 -11.62 2.43
N LEU A 96 -1.67 -12.54 2.99
CA LEU A 96 -1.42 -13.97 2.95
C LEU A 96 -1.58 -14.58 1.55
N GLN A 97 -2.50 -14.06 0.75
CA GLN A 97 -2.68 -14.40 -0.67
C GLN A 97 -1.57 -13.79 -1.55
N GLY A 98 -0.73 -12.92 -0.98
CA GLY A 98 0.50 -12.45 -1.58
C GLY A 98 0.36 -11.18 -2.41
N PHE A 99 -0.79 -10.50 -2.43
CA PHE A 99 -0.95 -9.24 -3.17
C PHE A 99 0.02 -8.18 -2.62
N LEU A 100 -0.07 -7.83 -1.35
CA LEU A 100 0.78 -6.80 -0.73
C LEU A 100 2.30 -7.11 -0.79
N PRO A 101 2.76 -8.36 -0.56
CA PRO A 101 4.16 -8.75 -0.70
C PRO A 101 4.81 -8.50 -2.07
N ARG A 102 4.02 -8.29 -3.13
CA ARG A 102 4.53 -7.93 -4.47
C ARG A 102 4.95 -6.46 -4.60
N PHE A 103 4.61 -5.63 -3.62
CA PHE A 103 4.91 -4.20 -3.62
C PHE A 103 5.99 -3.87 -2.59
N LEU A 104 6.84 -2.90 -2.94
CA LEU A 104 7.74 -2.27 -1.99
C LEU A 104 6.95 -1.19 -1.26
N ILE A 105 6.74 -1.37 0.05
CA ILE A 105 5.93 -0.48 0.86
C ILE A 105 6.82 0.63 1.43
N VAL A 106 6.40 1.88 1.24
CA VAL A 106 7.01 3.04 1.87
C VAL A 106 5.93 3.73 2.68
N THR A 107 6.23 4.01 3.94
CA THR A 107 5.38 4.85 4.78
C THR A 107 6.14 6.12 5.14
N GLY A 108 5.42 7.24 5.21
CA GLY A 108 5.93 8.48 5.78
C GLY A 108 5.15 8.77 7.04
N SER A 109 5.84 9.03 8.14
CA SER A 109 5.24 9.46 9.39
C SER A 109 5.61 10.92 9.67
N ILE A 110 4.74 11.64 10.41
CA ILE A 110 5.02 13.02 10.81
C ILE A 110 6.29 13.07 11.68
N GLU A 111 6.54 12.02 12.48
CA GLU A 111 7.73 11.90 13.31
C GLU A 111 9.01 11.77 12.47
N ASP A 112 8.91 11.25 11.24
CA ASP A 112 10.02 11.11 10.30
C ASP A 112 10.24 12.39 9.47
N MET A 113 9.29 13.33 9.48
CA MET A 113 9.42 14.59 8.74
C MET A 113 10.31 15.57 9.51
N PRO A 114 11.42 16.05 8.91
CA PRO A 114 12.21 17.10 9.53
C PRO A 114 11.32 18.33 9.70
N ASN A 115 11.16 18.80 10.95
CA ASN A 115 10.41 20.01 11.26
C ASN A 115 11.18 21.24 10.74
N ARG A 116 11.08 21.47 9.43
CA ARG A 116 11.72 22.56 8.70
C ARG A 116 10.63 23.31 7.96
N PRO A 117 10.57 24.65 8.08
CA PRO A 117 9.60 25.42 7.32
C PRO A 117 9.82 25.17 5.83
N LEU A 118 8.73 24.93 5.10
CA LEU A 118 8.76 24.82 3.65
C LEU A 118 9.41 26.10 3.10
N ARG A 119 10.54 25.93 2.41
CA ARG A 119 11.19 27.03 1.71
C ARG A 119 10.68 27.02 0.28
N PRO A 120 10.33 28.18 -0.30
CA PRO A 120 10.08 28.25 -1.73
C PRO A 120 11.28 27.66 -2.45
N LEU A 121 11.05 26.65 -3.29
CA LEU A 121 12.05 26.15 -4.21
C LEU A 121 12.42 27.31 -5.14
N ARG A 122 13.44 28.09 -4.77
CA ARG A 122 14.03 29.09 -5.66
C ARG A 122 14.68 28.32 -6.81
N GLY A 123 14.00 28.30 -7.96
CA GLY A 123 14.57 27.78 -9.20
C GLY A 123 14.41 26.27 -9.43
N ILE A 124 13.18 25.77 -9.45
CA ILE A 124 12.87 24.81 -10.55
C ILE A 124 12.87 25.65 -11.82
N THR A 125 14.06 25.96 -12.31
CA THR A 125 14.25 26.60 -13.60
C THR A 125 13.98 25.55 -14.68
N SER A 126 13.52 25.98 -15.86
CA SER A 126 13.46 25.13 -17.06
C SER A 126 14.72 24.26 -17.21
N HIS A 127 15.88 24.85 -16.90
CA HIS A 127 17.17 24.17 -16.89
C HIS A 127 17.24 22.89 -16.01
N ARG A 128 16.71 22.90 -14.78
CA ARG A 128 16.72 21.68 -13.93
C ARG A 128 15.80 20.59 -14.49
N THR A 129 14.64 20.98 -15.01
CA THR A 129 13.73 20.06 -15.69
C THR A 129 14.37 19.48 -16.95
N ASP A 130 15.13 20.29 -17.69
CA ASP A 130 15.86 19.84 -18.87
C ASP A 130 16.98 18.86 -18.51
N ILE A 131 17.73 19.10 -17.42
CA ILE A 131 18.73 18.16 -16.90
C ILE A 131 18.09 16.81 -16.57
N LEU A 132 16.97 16.81 -15.84
CA LEU A 132 16.25 15.58 -15.50
C LEU A 132 15.74 14.86 -16.75
N ARG A 133 15.16 15.60 -17.71
CA ARG A 133 14.69 15.04 -18.98
C ARG A 133 15.85 14.40 -19.76
N GLN A 134 17.01 15.06 -19.82
CA GLN A 134 18.19 14.53 -20.48
C GLN A 134 18.77 13.30 -19.77
N ALA A 135 18.76 13.26 -18.44
CA ALA A 135 19.16 12.09 -17.68
C ALA A 135 18.24 10.88 -17.98
N LEU A 136 16.92 11.07 -17.91
CA LEU A 136 15.95 10.04 -18.23
C LEU A 136 16.05 9.57 -19.69
N ALA A 137 16.24 10.50 -20.64
CA ALA A 137 16.44 10.16 -22.04
C ALA A 137 17.70 9.31 -22.28
N ARG A 138 18.78 9.57 -21.53
CA ARG A 138 20.01 8.75 -21.60
C ARG A 138 19.78 7.33 -21.10
N ILE A 139 19.09 7.18 -19.96
CA ILE A 139 18.71 5.87 -19.42
C ILE A 139 17.85 5.12 -20.44
N TYR A 140 16.79 5.76 -20.96
CA TYR A 140 15.92 5.16 -21.98
C TYR A 140 16.71 4.72 -23.22
N LYS A 141 17.53 5.61 -23.79
CA LYS A 141 18.32 5.29 -24.99
C LYS A 141 19.31 4.14 -24.76
N ARG A 142 19.88 4.03 -23.56
CA ARG A 142 20.80 2.94 -23.19
C ARG A 142 20.09 1.60 -23.13
N TYR A 143 18.87 1.56 -22.58
CA TYR A 143 18.15 0.32 -22.26
C TYR A 143 16.94 0.01 -23.15
N GLN A 144 16.61 0.83 -24.15
CA GLN A 144 15.48 0.56 -25.07
C GLN A 144 15.62 -0.79 -25.81
N GLY A 145 16.84 -1.35 -25.91
CA GLY A 145 17.12 -2.67 -26.47
C GLY A 145 17.13 -3.84 -25.48
N PHE A 146 16.91 -3.60 -24.18
CA PHE A 146 16.84 -4.64 -23.14
C PHE A 146 15.42 -5.24 -23.02
N SER A 147 14.55 -4.98 -24.00
CA SER A 147 13.15 -5.37 -23.95
C SER A 147 12.89 -6.73 -24.59
N TYR A 148 12.20 -7.61 -23.86
CA TYR A 148 11.62 -8.84 -24.40
C TYR A 148 10.65 -8.63 -25.59
N ALA A 149 10.14 -7.40 -25.76
CA ALA A 149 9.22 -7.03 -26.83
C ALA A 149 9.92 -6.69 -28.15
N THR A 150 11.20 -6.31 -28.11
CA THR A 150 11.98 -5.93 -29.31
C THR A 150 12.86 -7.06 -29.85
N GLY A 151 12.75 -8.26 -29.27
CA GLY A 151 13.57 -9.43 -29.65
C GLY A 151 15.04 -9.35 -29.20
N GLY A 152 15.41 -8.33 -28.42
CA GLY A 152 16.75 -8.17 -27.86
C GLY A 152 16.91 -8.95 -26.57
N CYS A 153 17.63 -10.07 -26.60
CA CYS A 153 18.00 -10.85 -25.43
C CYS A 153 19.24 -10.26 -24.72
N ASN A 154 19.23 -8.96 -24.41
CA ASN A 154 20.28 -8.38 -23.59
C ASN A 154 19.88 -8.53 -22.12
N GLU A 155 20.22 -9.68 -21.55
CA GLU A 155 20.15 -9.88 -20.10
C GLU A 155 21.23 -9.03 -19.42
N ALA A 156 20.92 -8.39 -18.30
CA ALA A 156 21.93 -7.72 -17.49
C ALA A 156 22.74 -8.81 -16.75
N PRO A 157 24.03 -9.06 -17.10
CA PRO A 157 24.82 -10.06 -16.42
C PRO A 157 25.01 -9.68 -14.95
N ILE A 158 24.96 -10.67 -14.06
CA ILE A 158 25.24 -10.51 -12.64
C ILE A 158 26.68 -10.93 -12.38
N SER A 159 27.49 -10.06 -11.76
CA SER A 159 28.86 -10.42 -11.41
C SER A 159 28.90 -11.56 -10.38
N ARG A 160 30.00 -12.33 -10.35
CA ARG A 160 30.16 -13.41 -9.36
C ARG A 160 30.08 -12.88 -7.92
N ASP A 161 30.67 -11.72 -7.67
CA ASP A 161 30.67 -11.08 -6.35
C ASP A 161 29.26 -10.62 -5.96
N ALA A 162 28.51 -10.00 -6.90
CA ALA A 162 27.11 -9.64 -6.68
C ALA A 162 26.26 -10.87 -6.35
N LEU A 163 26.46 -11.97 -7.07
CA LEU A 163 25.75 -13.23 -6.80
C LEU A 163 26.12 -13.79 -5.41
N SER A 164 27.39 -13.69 -5.01
CA SER A 164 27.84 -14.06 -3.67
C SER A 164 27.14 -13.24 -2.58
N THR A 165 27.04 -11.92 -2.78
CA THR A 165 26.32 -11.00 -1.87
C THR A 165 24.84 -11.36 -1.76
N LEU A 166 24.16 -11.60 -2.88
CA LEU A 166 22.75 -12.04 -2.88
C LEU A 166 22.59 -13.38 -2.14
N ASN A 167 23.46 -14.35 -2.40
CA ASN A 167 23.42 -15.66 -1.73
C ASN A 167 23.71 -15.56 -0.23
N ALA A 168 24.59 -14.65 0.20
CA ALA A 168 24.84 -14.39 1.60
C ALA A 168 23.58 -13.85 2.31
N TYR A 169 22.75 -13.08 1.61
CA TYR A 169 21.49 -12.58 2.14
C TYR A 169 20.49 -13.67 2.49
N ARG A 170 20.48 -14.80 1.76
CA ARG A 170 19.57 -15.94 2.02
C ARG A 170 19.58 -16.37 3.48
N LYS A 171 20.76 -16.48 4.11
CA LYS A 171 20.89 -16.85 5.53
C LYS A 171 20.22 -15.84 6.46
N ARG A 172 20.19 -14.55 6.08
CA ARG A 172 19.50 -13.51 6.83
C ARG A 172 17.98 -13.63 6.65
N ALA A 173 17.51 -13.81 5.41
CA ALA A 173 16.10 -14.04 5.12
C ALA A 173 15.56 -15.28 5.87
N ASP A 174 16.27 -16.40 5.83
CA ASP A 174 15.89 -17.65 6.53
C ASP A 174 15.77 -17.45 8.06
N ARG A 175 16.65 -16.66 8.65
CA ARG A 175 16.57 -16.32 10.08
C ARG A 175 15.36 -15.45 10.39
N ARG A 176 15.01 -14.50 9.52
CA ARG A 176 13.83 -13.64 9.71
C ARG A 176 12.52 -14.41 9.57
N ILE A 177 12.40 -15.27 8.56
CA ILE A 177 11.23 -16.15 8.36
C ILE A 177 10.87 -16.95 9.62
N ARG A 178 11.87 -17.34 10.41
CA ARG A 178 11.69 -18.11 11.66
C ARG A 178 11.39 -17.25 12.89
N ARG A 179 11.83 -15.99 12.91
CA ARG A 179 11.75 -15.11 14.08
C ARG A 179 10.61 -14.10 14.03
N GLU A 180 10.20 -13.73 12.83
CA GLU A 180 9.13 -12.76 12.62
C GLU A 180 7.75 -13.43 12.58
N PRO A 181 6.66 -12.65 12.76
CA PRO A 181 5.30 -13.18 12.69
C PRO A 181 5.04 -13.94 11.37
N PRO A 182 4.21 -15.00 11.38
CA PRO A 182 3.89 -15.77 10.18
C PRO A 182 3.41 -14.94 8.98
N GLU A 183 2.74 -13.82 9.25
CA GLU A 183 2.20 -12.86 8.30
C GLU A 183 3.29 -12.12 7.51
N MET A 184 4.52 -12.05 8.05
CA MET A 184 5.66 -11.46 7.36
C MET A 184 6.34 -12.42 6.37
N ARG A 185 6.08 -13.74 6.48
CA ARG A 185 6.73 -14.75 5.62
C ARG A 185 6.55 -14.47 4.13
N PRO A 186 5.37 -14.07 3.62
CA PRO A 186 5.21 -13.76 2.19
C PRO A 186 6.13 -12.65 1.68
N PHE A 187 6.44 -11.64 2.51
CA PHE A 187 7.43 -10.61 2.15
C PHE A 187 8.82 -11.20 2.09
N HIS A 188 9.23 -11.93 3.14
CA HIS A 188 10.55 -12.54 3.20
C HIS A 188 10.79 -13.55 2.09
N GLN A 189 9.78 -14.26 1.60
CA GLN A 189 9.90 -15.22 0.50
C GLN A 189 10.22 -14.56 -0.85
N ARG A 190 9.93 -13.26 -1.01
CA ARG A 190 10.14 -12.50 -2.25
C ARG A 190 11.45 -11.72 -2.31
N TRP A 191 12.30 -11.87 -1.29
CA TRP A 191 13.55 -11.13 -1.14
C TRP A 191 14.41 -11.09 -2.40
N ALA A 192 14.65 -12.23 -3.05
CA ALA A 192 15.54 -12.31 -4.20
C ALA A 192 15.01 -11.46 -5.37
N TYR A 193 13.71 -11.55 -5.65
CA TYR A 193 13.08 -10.77 -6.73
C TYR A 193 13.16 -9.27 -6.48
N HIS A 194 12.89 -8.84 -5.24
CA HIS A 194 12.90 -7.42 -4.89
C HIS A 194 14.32 -6.84 -4.89
N ILE A 195 15.29 -7.57 -4.33
CA ILE A 195 16.70 -7.14 -4.35
C ILE A 195 17.21 -7.07 -5.80
N LEU A 196 16.91 -8.05 -6.65
CA LEU A 196 17.33 -8.01 -8.06
C LEU A 196 16.71 -6.83 -8.83
N LYS A 197 15.42 -6.53 -8.60
CA LYS A 197 14.76 -5.36 -9.18
C LYS A 197 15.44 -4.05 -8.74
N LEU A 198 15.72 -3.90 -7.45
CA LEU A 198 16.42 -2.74 -6.90
C LEU A 198 17.85 -2.62 -7.44
N ALA A 199 18.59 -3.72 -7.52
CA ALA A 199 19.94 -3.74 -8.07
C ALA A 199 19.95 -3.35 -9.56
N THR A 200 18.93 -3.77 -10.32
CA THR A 200 18.75 -3.37 -11.73
C THR A 200 18.49 -1.87 -11.86
N VAL A 201 17.67 -1.29 -10.98
CA VAL A 201 17.42 0.16 -10.94
C VAL A 201 18.71 0.91 -10.61
N ARG A 202 19.47 0.43 -9.62
CA ARG A 202 20.75 1.04 -9.23
C ARG A 202 21.79 0.96 -10.35
N MET A 203 21.88 -0.19 -11.03
CA MET A 203 22.69 -0.35 -12.23
C MET A 203 22.32 0.66 -13.31
N ALA A 204 21.02 0.85 -13.55
CA ALA A 204 20.53 1.78 -14.56
C ALA A 204 20.83 3.25 -14.21
N ASP A 205 20.83 3.61 -12.93
CA ASP A 205 21.15 4.96 -12.43
C ASP A 205 22.56 5.43 -12.81
N HIS A 206 23.54 4.51 -12.83
CA HIS A 206 24.91 4.80 -13.28
C HIS A 206 25.21 4.33 -14.72
N LEU A 207 24.18 3.93 -15.48
CA LEU A 207 24.28 3.45 -16.87
C LEU A 207 25.13 2.17 -17.05
N GLY A 208 25.20 1.35 -16.02
CA GLY A 208 25.95 0.09 -15.99
C GLY A 208 25.48 -0.93 -17.04
N GLY A 209 26.40 -1.77 -17.50
CA GLY A 209 26.12 -2.87 -18.43
C GLY A 209 25.76 -4.19 -17.76
N GLY A 210 25.87 -4.28 -16.43
CA GLY A 210 25.61 -5.48 -15.64
C GLY A 210 25.58 -5.14 -14.15
N ILE A 211 25.00 -6.01 -13.34
CA ILE A 211 24.82 -5.81 -11.90
C ILE A 211 26.13 -6.11 -11.17
N SER A 212 26.69 -5.07 -10.56
CA SER A 212 27.92 -5.14 -9.76
C SER A 212 27.65 -5.53 -8.29
N ASP A 213 28.71 -5.80 -7.54
CA ASP A 213 28.60 -6.07 -6.11
C ASP A 213 28.09 -4.84 -5.32
N GLU A 214 28.51 -3.63 -5.72
CA GLU A 214 28.02 -2.38 -5.13
C GLU A 214 26.51 -2.23 -5.31
N ASP A 215 26.00 -2.49 -6.52
CA ASP A 215 24.57 -2.45 -6.83
C ASP A 215 23.78 -3.41 -5.94
N MET A 216 24.31 -4.62 -5.75
CA MET A 216 23.68 -5.66 -4.94
C MET A 216 23.68 -5.34 -3.45
N ARG A 217 24.79 -4.80 -2.93
CA ARG A 217 24.88 -4.36 -1.53
C ARG A 217 23.89 -3.23 -1.25
N TRP A 218 23.87 -2.21 -2.11
CA TRP A 218 22.90 -1.12 -2.02
C TRP A 218 21.47 -1.65 -2.05
N ALA A 219 21.15 -2.52 -3.01
CA ALA A 219 19.81 -3.10 -3.14
C ALA A 219 19.38 -3.91 -1.92
N THR A 220 20.32 -4.65 -1.33
CA THR A 220 20.11 -5.40 -0.10
C THR A 220 19.78 -4.48 1.07
N GLU A 221 20.53 -3.37 1.22
CA GLU A 221 20.28 -2.38 2.26
C GLU A 221 18.94 -1.67 2.08
N GLN A 222 18.58 -1.30 0.85
CA GLN A 222 17.28 -0.68 0.56
C GLN A 222 16.12 -1.65 0.82
N TYR A 223 16.27 -2.92 0.43
CA TYR A 223 15.26 -3.95 0.69
C TYR A 223 14.94 -4.09 2.19
N GLU A 224 15.96 -3.99 3.05
CA GLU A 224 15.77 -4.04 4.50
C GLU A 224 14.91 -2.88 5.03
N LEU A 225 15.03 -1.70 4.43
CA LEU A 225 14.17 -0.56 4.76
C LEU A 225 12.72 -0.86 4.37
N TYR A 226 12.48 -1.37 3.15
CA TYR A 226 11.12 -1.73 2.71
C TYR A 226 10.48 -2.83 3.57
N VAL A 227 11.26 -3.84 3.99
CA VAL A 227 10.76 -4.88 4.90
C VAL A 227 10.38 -4.30 6.26
N LYS A 228 11.17 -3.35 6.78
CA LYS A 228 10.86 -2.64 8.03
C LYS A 228 9.56 -1.85 7.90
N GLU A 229 9.35 -1.15 6.79
CA GLU A 229 8.12 -0.39 6.55
C GLU A 229 6.90 -1.31 6.36
N ALA A 230 7.06 -2.42 5.63
CA ALA A 230 6.02 -3.43 5.52
C ALA A 230 5.61 -3.99 6.89
N ARG A 231 6.58 -4.26 7.77
CA ARG A 231 6.33 -4.74 9.13
C ARG A 231 5.44 -3.81 9.94
N LYS A 232 5.66 -2.49 9.87
CA LYS A 232 4.80 -1.50 10.54
C LYS A 232 3.34 -1.63 10.13
N ILE A 233 3.09 -1.91 8.84
CA ILE A 233 1.73 -2.12 8.32
C ILE A 233 1.15 -3.46 8.78
N ILE A 234 1.94 -4.54 8.76
CA ILE A 234 1.49 -5.86 9.18
C ILE A 234 1.16 -5.92 10.67
N GLU A 235 1.96 -5.27 11.52
CA GLU A 235 1.66 -5.16 12.95
C GLU A 235 0.31 -4.46 13.18
N LYS A 236 -0.03 -3.42 12.39
CA LYS A 236 -1.35 -2.79 12.43
C LYS A 236 -2.48 -3.73 12.00
N TYR A 237 -2.26 -4.59 11.00
CA TYR A 237 -3.23 -5.62 10.60
C TYR A 237 -3.47 -6.64 11.72
N ILE A 238 -2.40 -7.17 12.30
CA ILE A 238 -2.49 -8.15 13.39
C ILE A 238 -3.25 -7.54 14.57
N LEU A 239 -2.91 -6.30 14.97
CA LEU A 239 -3.61 -5.61 16.04
C LEU A 239 -5.10 -5.40 15.72
N ALA A 240 -5.43 -5.05 14.47
CA ALA A 240 -6.81 -4.88 14.04
C ALA A 240 -7.61 -6.20 14.02
N GLU A 241 -6.96 -7.34 13.77
CA GLU A 241 -7.61 -8.66 13.83
C GLU A 241 -7.74 -9.18 15.26
N VAL A 242 -6.68 -9.07 16.08
CA VAL A 242 -6.66 -9.53 17.48
C VAL A 242 -7.68 -8.77 18.32
N ARG A 243 -7.77 -7.45 18.14
CA ARG A 243 -8.76 -6.65 18.85
C ARG A 243 -10.15 -6.78 18.19
N GLY A 244 -10.24 -7.25 16.96
CA GLY A 244 -11.43 -7.20 16.11
C GLY A 244 -11.60 -5.83 15.43
N ARG A 245 -12.07 -5.78 14.17
CA ARG A 245 -12.20 -4.50 13.43
C ARG A 245 -13.08 -3.47 14.14
N ASP A 246 -14.03 -3.95 14.94
CA ASP A 246 -14.93 -3.09 15.71
C ASP A 246 -14.20 -2.37 16.84
N THR A 247 -13.20 -2.97 17.51
CA THR A 247 -12.48 -2.28 18.59
C THR A 247 -11.51 -1.21 18.10
N VAL A 248 -10.95 -1.32 16.89
CA VAL A 248 -10.17 -0.22 16.29
C VAL A 248 -11.08 0.97 16.00
N ARG A 249 -12.32 0.72 15.57
CA ARG A 249 -13.34 1.77 15.41
C ARG A 249 -13.77 2.34 16.76
N VAL A 250 -13.96 1.49 17.77
CA VAL A 250 -14.24 1.91 19.16
C VAL A 250 -13.14 2.82 19.69
N GLU A 251 -11.86 2.46 19.50
CA GLU A 251 -10.73 3.27 19.98
C GLU A 251 -10.63 4.62 19.27
N ARG A 252 -10.93 4.67 17.96
CA ARG A 252 -11.00 5.94 17.21
C ARG A 252 -12.12 6.85 17.69
N VAL A 253 -13.30 6.26 17.93
CA VAL A 253 -14.44 6.99 18.49
C VAL A 253 -14.10 7.51 19.89
N LYS A 254 -13.48 6.69 20.73
CA LYS A 254 -12.98 7.07 22.06
C LYS A 254 -12.00 8.24 21.97
N GLN A 255 -10.98 8.15 21.12
CA GLN A 255 -9.97 9.20 20.98
C GLN A 255 -10.60 10.52 20.51
N TYR A 256 -11.55 10.47 19.58
CA TYR A 256 -12.27 11.67 19.13
C TYR A 256 -13.14 12.30 20.24
N ILE A 257 -13.84 11.49 21.03
CA ILE A 257 -14.61 11.99 22.19
C ILE A 257 -13.66 12.59 23.23
N GLN A 258 -12.50 11.96 23.46
CA GLN A 258 -11.47 12.45 24.38
C GLN A 258 -10.90 13.82 23.93
N GLU A 259 -10.64 14.00 22.64
CA GLU A 259 -10.15 15.27 22.07
C GLU A 259 -11.19 16.39 22.11
N CYS A 260 -12.47 16.06 21.92
CA CYS A 260 -13.56 17.04 21.91
C CYS A 260 -14.15 17.33 23.30
N GLY A 261 -13.93 16.44 24.27
CA GLY A 261 -14.51 16.47 25.62
C GLY A 261 -15.99 16.05 25.67
N GLU A 262 -16.84 16.77 24.93
CA GLU A 262 -18.30 16.56 24.89
C GLU A 262 -18.80 16.61 23.44
N VAL A 263 -19.47 15.55 22.99
CA VAL A 263 -19.90 15.39 21.59
C VAL A 263 -21.35 14.92 21.52
N SER A 264 -22.14 15.48 20.60
CA SER A 264 -23.49 14.99 20.35
C SER A 264 -23.46 13.70 19.55
N ARG A 265 -24.38 12.78 19.85
CA ARG A 265 -24.53 11.53 19.11
C ARG A 265 -24.73 11.73 17.60
N ARG A 266 -25.34 12.85 17.21
CA ARG A 266 -25.58 13.20 15.80
C ARG A 266 -24.29 13.59 15.08
N ASP A 267 -23.42 14.34 15.75
CA ASP A 267 -22.16 14.80 15.17
C ASP A 267 -21.19 13.63 15.04
N LEU A 268 -21.19 12.74 16.02
CA LEU A 268 -20.40 11.51 16.00
C LEU A 268 -20.81 10.57 14.85
N ALA A 269 -22.13 10.40 14.64
CA ALA A 269 -22.66 9.63 13.50
C ALA A 269 -22.25 10.23 12.15
N ARG A 270 -22.26 11.57 12.04
CA ARG A 270 -21.88 12.28 10.82
C ARG A 270 -20.39 12.21 10.53
N HIS A 271 -19.56 12.36 11.56
CA HIS A 271 -18.11 12.37 11.43
C HIS A 271 -17.57 11.00 11.00
N PHE A 272 -18.09 9.92 11.57
CA PHE A 272 -17.64 8.56 11.28
C PHE A 272 -18.51 7.80 10.27
N HIS A 273 -19.55 8.44 9.72
CA HIS A 273 -20.52 7.84 8.80
C HIS A 273 -21.14 6.52 9.32
N LEU A 274 -21.44 6.46 10.62
CA LEU A 274 -21.91 5.23 11.28
C LEU A 274 -23.41 5.04 11.13
N ARG A 275 -23.83 3.78 10.93
CA ARG A 275 -25.24 3.38 11.06
C ARG A 275 -25.66 3.40 12.52
N VAL A 276 -26.96 3.56 12.77
CA VAL A 276 -27.53 3.65 14.13
C VAL A 276 -27.15 2.43 14.98
N ASP A 277 -27.21 1.23 14.40
CA ASP A 277 -26.91 -0.03 15.10
C ASP A 277 -25.42 -0.20 15.42
N GLU A 278 -24.53 0.19 14.49
CA GLU A 278 -23.08 0.19 14.74
C GLU A 278 -22.71 1.22 15.82
N MET A 279 -23.27 2.41 15.75
CA MET A 279 -23.03 3.45 16.74
C MET A 279 -23.54 3.05 18.14
N ASN A 280 -24.70 2.41 18.22
CA ASN A 280 -25.21 1.86 19.49
C ASN A 280 -24.23 0.85 20.10
N LYS A 281 -23.72 -0.09 19.30
CA LYS A 281 -22.75 -1.08 19.77
C LYS A 281 -21.48 -0.43 20.29
N ILE A 282 -20.92 0.52 19.54
CA ILE A 282 -19.68 1.21 19.93
C ILE A 282 -19.86 1.99 21.23
N LEU A 283 -20.96 2.75 21.36
CA LEU A 283 -21.22 3.53 22.57
C LEU A 283 -21.51 2.63 23.78
N ALA A 284 -22.28 1.55 23.60
CA ALA A 284 -22.52 0.57 24.65
C ALA A 284 -21.20 -0.04 25.17
N THR A 285 -20.29 -0.42 24.28
CA THR A 285 -18.97 -0.94 24.67
C THR A 285 -18.14 0.08 25.45
N LEU A 286 -18.18 1.36 25.08
CA LEU A 286 -17.42 2.42 25.78
C LEU A 286 -18.05 2.79 27.13
N GLU A 287 -19.37 2.74 27.23
CA GLU A 287 -20.13 3.01 28.45
C GLU A 287 -19.98 1.85 29.45
N GLU A 288 -20.05 0.59 28.98
CA GLU A 288 -19.76 -0.60 29.79
C GLU A 288 -18.31 -0.61 30.33
N ALA A 289 -17.37 -0.06 29.56
CA ALA A 289 -15.97 0.09 29.97
C ALA A 289 -15.72 1.32 30.87
N GLY A 290 -16.77 2.10 31.22
CA GLY A 290 -16.65 3.29 32.07
C GLY A 290 -15.90 4.47 31.45
N VAL A 291 -15.67 4.44 30.14
CA VAL A 291 -14.84 5.44 29.43
C VAL A 291 -15.64 6.69 29.06
N ILE A 292 -16.95 6.55 28.89
CA ILE A 292 -17.87 7.63 28.53
C ILE A 292 -19.14 7.58 29.39
N GLU A 293 -19.78 8.73 29.54
CA GLU A 293 -21.14 8.86 30.06
C GLU A 293 -22.07 9.42 28.99
N THR A 294 -23.27 8.84 28.88
CA THR A 294 -24.33 9.40 28.04
C THR A 294 -25.39 10.12 28.87
N SER A 295 -25.68 11.36 28.49
CA SER A 295 -26.72 12.17 29.12
C SER A 295 -27.70 12.71 28.09
N TRP A 296 -28.94 12.91 28.51
CA TRP A 296 -29.98 13.51 27.66
C TRP A 296 -30.12 14.98 28.03
N ASN A 297 -29.65 15.87 27.16
CA ASN A 297 -29.92 17.28 27.31
C ASN A 297 -31.29 17.63 26.72
N GLN A 298 -32.18 18.13 27.57
CA GLN A 298 -33.36 18.87 27.12
C GLN A 298 -32.98 20.35 27.05
N PRO A 299 -32.91 20.95 25.85
CA PRO A 299 -32.68 22.38 25.75
C PRO A 299 -33.87 23.14 26.40
N PRO A 300 -33.63 24.32 27.02
CA PRO A 300 -34.68 25.15 27.58
C PRO A 300 -35.53 25.76 26.44
N GLY A 301 -36.46 24.99 25.87
CA GLY A 301 -37.33 25.38 24.76
C GLY A 301 -37.94 24.19 23.99
N ARG A 302 -38.58 24.45 22.84
CA ARG A 302 -39.19 23.43 21.95
C ARG A 302 -38.16 22.62 21.12
N GLY A 303 -36.97 22.39 21.64
CA GLY A 303 -35.94 21.59 20.97
C GLY A 303 -36.13 20.11 21.23
N ARG A 304 -35.83 19.25 20.24
CA ARG A 304 -35.80 17.80 20.47
C ARG A 304 -34.64 17.47 21.43
N PRO A 305 -34.84 16.56 22.39
CA PRO A 305 -33.78 16.14 23.29
C PRO A 305 -32.62 15.54 22.47
N SER A 306 -31.40 15.93 22.82
CA SER A 306 -30.17 15.44 22.20
C SER A 306 -29.38 14.61 23.19
N CYS A 307 -29.02 13.39 22.79
CA CYS A 307 -28.08 12.57 23.53
C CYS A 307 -26.67 13.15 23.36
N VAL A 308 -26.07 13.50 24.48
CA VAL A 308 -24.73 14.07 24.59
C VAL A 308 -23.83 13.05 25.28
N ILE A 309 -22.62 12.93 24.76
CA ILE A 309 -21.65 11.91 25.14
C ILE A 309 -20.42 12.64 25.67
N LYS A 310 -19.99 12.29 26.88
CA LYS A 310 -18.87 12.94 27.55
C LYS A 310 -17.80 11.92 27.92
N TYR A 311 -16.53 12.26 27.71
CA TYR A 311 -15.41 11.44 28.17
C TYR A 311 -15.26 11.55 29.70
N THR A 312 -15.20 10.42 30.39
CA THR A 312 -15.08 10.37 31.87
C THR A 312 -13.69 9.93 32.34
N GLY A 313 -12.87 9.37 31.46
CA GLY A 313 -11.54 8.85 31.82
C GLY A 313 -11.68 7.55 32.61
N GLY A 314 -11.64 6.41 31.91
CA GLY A 314 -11.72 5.10 32.57
C GLY A 314 -10.57 4.87 33.55
N GLU A 315 -10.84 4.14 34.63
CA GLU A 315 -9.82 3.69 35.58
C GLU A 315 -8.76 2.85 34.85
N GLU A 316 -7.49 3.25 34.95
CA GLU A 316 -6.35 2.41 34.54
C GLU A 316 -6.17 1.29 35.58
N GLU A 317 -6.65 0.08 35.28
CA GLU A 317 -6.10 -1.18 35.83
C GLU A 317 -5.11 -1.83 34.86
#